data_AF-A0A8H7GGW4-F1
#
_entry.id   AF-A0A8H7GGW4-F1
#
_cell.length_a   1.000
_cell.length_b   1.000
_cell.length_c   1.000
_cell.angle_alpha   90.00
_cell.angle_beta   90.00
_cell.angle_gamma   90.00
#
_symmetry.space_group_name_H-M   'P 1'
#
loop_
_entity.id
_entity.type
_entity.pdbx_description
1 polymer ?
#
loop_
_entity_poly.entity_id
_entity_poly.type
_entity_poly.pdbx_seq_one_letter_code
_entity_poly.pdbx_strand_id
1 'polypeptide(L)'
;MGGAMAFTGMVTKVGVMNKTATVTVPRYIIHKRTGKVCTAPLRYPRTEQLTILYVTAHREEHEDIDARRAQPTELFYAELQLDDTVFIRHTAPISARKRFTLEKILKSPFSDAVEAKAAMVAAAAKAQGRLDRAAARDQAAAQKA
;
A
#
# COMPACT_ATOMS: atom_id res chain seq x y z
N MET A 1 15.61 -24.17 8.59
CA MET A 1 15.34 -22.78 8.13
C MET A 1 13.83 -22.58 8.04
N GLY A 2 13.18 -22.24 9.15
CA GLY A 2 11.75 -21.93 9.15
C GLY A 2 11.55 -20.47 8.76
N GLY A 3 11.28 -20.20 7.48
CA GLY A 3 10.91 -18.86 7.04
C GLY A 3 9.63 -18.42 7.76
N ALA A 4 9.65 -17.24 8.40
CA ALA A 4 8.46 -16.67 8.99
C ALA A 4 7.36 -16.58 7.92
N MET A 5 6.16 -17.11 8.20
CA MET A 5 5.04 -17.03 7.26
C MET A 5 4.70 -15.56 6.98
N ALA A 6 4.83 -15.14 5.72
CA ALA A 6 4.48 -13.81 5.26
C ALA A 6 3.44 -13.90 4.14
N PHE A 7 2.59 -12.88 4.05
CA PHE A 7 1.52 -12.81 3.07
C PHE A 7 1.52 -11.44 2.38
N THR A 8 1.01 -11.41 1.15
CA THR A 8 0.69 -10.16 0.45
C THR A 8 -0.82 -10.06 0.35
N GLY A 9 -1.38 -8.90 0.71
CA GLY A 9 -2.81 -8.69 0.67
C GLY A 9 -3.17 -7.23 0.39
N MET A 10 -4.46 -7.01 0.19
CA MET A 10 -5.03 -5.68 -0.04
C MET A 10 -5.71 -5.15 1.21
N VAL A 11 -5.53 -3.87 1.49
CA VAL A 11 -6.16 -3.19 2.62
C VAL A 11 -7.62 -2.89 2.30
N THR A 12 -8.55 -3.42 3.10
CA THR A 12 -10.00 -3.26 2.88
C THR A 12 -10.67 -2.34 3.90
N LYS A 13 -10.06 -2.11 5.07
CA LYS A 13 -10.55 -1.17 6.07
C LYS A 13 -9.40 -0.52 6.81
N VAL A 14 -9.44 0.82 6.88
CA VAL A 14 -8.51 1.68 7.62
C VAL A 14 -9.30 2.67 8.48
N GLY A 15 -8.70 3.17 9.56
CA GLY A 15 -9.29 4.23 10.40
C GLY A 15 -10.43 3.83 11.35
N VAL A 16 -10.93 2.59 11.29
CA VAL A 16 -11.99 2.11 12.20
C VAL A 16 -11.47 1.84 13.63
N MET A 17 -10.18 1.52 13.75
CA MET A 17 -9.52 1.23 15.04
C MET A 17 -8.09 1.73 15.00
N ASN A 18 -7.64 2.32 16.11
CA ASN A 18 -6.30 2.88 16.24
C ASN A 18 -5.20 1.86 15.89
N LYS A 19 -4.26 2.27 15.03
CA LYS A 19 -3.05 1.52 14.64
C LYS A 19 -3.33 0.12 14.06
N THR A 20 -4.51 -0.06 13.45
CA THR A 20 -4.87 -1.32 12.81
C THR A 20 -5.57 -1.13 11.49
N ALA A 21 -5.23 -1.99 10.54
CA ALA A 21 -5.93 -2.15 9.27
C ALA A 21 -6.40 -3.60 9.10
N THR A 22 -7.52 -3.77 8.38
CA THR A 22 -7.98 -5.07 7.90
C THR A 22 -7.41 -5.33 6.52
N VAL A 23 -6.75 -6.48 6.35
CA VAL A 23 -6.13 -6.88 5.09
C VAL A 23 -6.79 -8.16 4.59
N THR A 24 -7.16 -8.15 3.33
CA THR A 24 -7.66 -9.32 2.59
C THR A 24 -6.51 -9.95 1.84
N VAL A 25 -6.18 -11.20 2.18
CA VAL A 25 -5.18 -12.01 1.47
C VAL A 25 -5.89 -13.00 0.55
N PRO A 26 -5.65 -12.96 -0.77
CA PRO A 26 -6.17 -13.97 -1.69
C PRO A 26 -5.47 -15.31 -1.46
N ARG A 27 -6.22 -16.41 -1.53
CA ARG A 27 -5.69 -17.78 -1.44
C ARG A 27 -6.23 -18.61 -2.60
N TYR A 28 -5.34 -19.35 -3.25
CA TYR A 28 -5.69 -20.31 -4.29
C TYR A 28 -5.82 -21.69 -3.67
N ILE A 29 -6.96 -22.32 -3.89
CA ILE A 29 -7.21 -23.70 -3.44
C ILE A 29 -7.39 -24.58 -4.67
N ILE A 30 -6.64 -25.67 -4.71
CA ILE A 30 -6.75 -26.67 -5.77
C ILE A 30 -7.89 -27.63 -5.38
N HIS A 31 -8.92 -27.70 -6.22
CA HIS A 31 -10.02 -28.61 -5.96
C HIS A 31 -9.58 -30.07 -6.17
N LYS A 32 -9.64 -30.88 -5.10
CA LYS A 32 -9.09 -32.25 -5.06
C LYS A 32 -9.59 -33.17 -6.18
N ARG A 33 -10.85 -33.01 -6.63
CA ARG A 33 -11.45 -33.90 -7.64
C ARG A 33 -11.25 -33.44 -9.07
N THR A 34 -11.15 -32.13 -9.30
CA THR A 34 -11.12 -31.56 -10.67
C THR A 34 -9.74 -31.03 -11.04
N GLY A 35 -8.83 -30.88 -10.07
CA GLY A 35 -7.49 -30.32 -10.27
C GLY A 35 -7.48 -28.84 -10.66
N LYS A 36 -8.65 -28.20 -10.79
CA LYS A 36 -8.76 -26.80 -11.20
C LYS A 36 -8.37 -25.89 -10.03
N VAL A 37 -7.63 -24.83 -10.36
CA VAL A 37 -7.30 -23.75 -9.44
C VAL A 37 -8.53 -22.87 -9.29
N CYS A 38 -9.12 -22.85 -8.09
CA CYS A 38 -10.25 -21.99 -7.79
C CYS A 38 -9.73 -20.68 -7.20
N THR A 39 -9.82 -19.61 -7.99
CA THR A 39 -9.42 -18.24 -7.59
C THR A 39 -10.54 -17.50 -6.83
N ALA A 40 -11.78 -17.97 -6.92
CA ALA A 40 -12.95 -17.42 -6.24
C ALA A 40 -13.97 -18.53 -5.93
N PRO A 41 -14.81 -18.40 -4.90
CA PRO A 41 -15.73 -19.46 -4.52
C PRO A 41 -16.94 -19.50 -5.47
N LEU A 42 -16.87 -20.29 -6.53
CA LEU A 42 -18.08 -20.92 -7.04
C LEU A 42 -18.47 -22.01 -6.03
N ARG A 43 -19.51 -21.71 -5.23
CA ARG A 43 -20.37 -22.70 -4.57
C ARG A 43 -19.90 -23.32 -3.24
N TYR A 44 -19.33 -22.52 -2.33
CA TYR A 44 -19.30 -22.82 -0.88
C TYR A 44 -19.50 -21.54 -0.04
N PRO A 45 -20.24 -21.58 1.08
CA PRO A 45 -20.64 -20.40 1.85
C PRO A 45 -19.50 -19.98 2.79
N ARG A 46 -18.54 -19.24 2.26
CA ARG A 46 -17.67 -18.26 2.95
C ARG A 46 -16.57 -17.98 1.97
N THR A 47 -16.54 -16.76 1.45
CA THR A 47 -15.35 -16.17 0.86
C THR A 47 -14.17 -16.41 1.80
N GLU A 48 -13.36 -17.44 1.53
CA GLU A 48 -12.08 -17.72 2.20
C GLU A 48 -11.00 -16.73 1.73
N GLN A 49 -11.40 -15.45 1.64
CA GLN A 49 -10.49 -14.36 1.89
C GLN A 49 -9.98 -14.59 3.31
N LEU A 50 -8.67 -14.77 3.48
CA LEU A 50 -8.11 -14.68 4.81
C LEU A 50 -8.21 -13.19 5.16
N THR A 51 -9.34 -12.80 5.76
CA THR A 51 -9.49 -11.50 6.40
C THR A 51 -8.57 -11.52 7.61
N ILE A 52 -7.33 -11.08 7.41
CA ILE A 52 -6.44 -10.81 8.51
C ILE A 52 -6.98 -9.53 9.11
N LEU A 53 -7.77 -9.73 10.16
CA LEU A 53 -8.54 -8.66 10.77
C LEU A 53 -7.67 -7.61 11.43
N TYR A 54 -6.37 -7.87 11.62
CA TYR A 54 -5.53 -6.96 12.36
C TYR A 54 -4.07 -7.08 11.98
N VAL A 55 -3.61 -6.05 11.29
CA VAL A 55 -2.19 -5.71 11.26
C VAL A 55 -1.94 -4.75 12.39
N THR A 56 -1.47 -5.24 13.52
CA THR A 56 -0.98 -4.39 14.59
C THR A 56 0.47 -4.11 14.32
N ALA A 57 0.77 -2.85 14.14
CA ALA A 57 2.12 -2.38 14.29
C ALA A 57 2.47 -2.29 15.77
N HIS A 58 2.82 -3.43 16.37
CA HIS A 58 3.33 -3.40 17.73
C HIS A 58 4.79 -2.94 17.70
N ARG A 59 4.98 -1.72 18.20
CA ARG A 59 6.16 -1.31 18.95
C ARG A 59 6.12 -2.15 20.23
N GLU A 60 6.95 -3.19 20.32
CA GLU A 60 7.47 -3.54 21.63
C GLU A 60 8.49 -2.45 21.94
N GLU A 61 8.13 -1.52 22.82
CA GLU A 61 9.12 -1.01 23.76
C GLU A 61 9.50 -2.21 24.62
N HIS A 62 10.34 -3.09 24.09
CA HIS A 62 11.16 -3.91 24.95
C HIS A 62 12.31 -2.99 25.32
N GLU A 63 12.18 -2.35 26.48
CA GLU A 63 13.39 -1.95 27.19
C GLU A 63 14.28 -3.21 27.31
N ASP A 64 15.54 -2.98 26.98
CA ASP A 64 16.71 -3.82 27.21
C ASP A 64 17.13 -4.88 26.18
N ILE A 65 18.30 -4.54 25.58
CA ILE A 65 19.41 -5.37 25.10
C ILE A 65 19.29 -5.93 23.66
N ASP A 66 19.56 -5.06 22.66
CA ASP A 66 20.60 -5.30 21.65
C ASP A 66 20.72 -4.11 20.66
N ALA A 67 21.48 -3.11 21.11
CA ALA A 67 21.64 -1.79 20.51
C ALA A 67 22.48 -1.72 19.21
N ARG A 68 22.38 -2.66 18.25
CA ARG A 68 23.24 -2.59 17.04
C ARG A 68 22.63 -2.91 15.66
N ARG A 69 21.35 -3.27 15.51
CA ARG A 69 20.89 -3.69 14.16
C ARG A 69 19.43 -3.47 13.75
N ALA A 70 18.84 -2.32 14.04
CA ALA A 70 17.60 -1.94 13.37
C ALA A 70 17.57 -0.43 13.11
N GLN A 71 17.73 -0.05 11.84
CA GLN A 71 17.42 1.31 11.40
C GLN A 71 15.94 1.60 11.72
N PRO A 72 15.63 2.73 12.36
CA PRO A 72 14.30 3.03 12.84
C PRO A 72 13.39 3.38 11.65
N THR A 73 12.48 2.48 11.28
CA THR A 73 11.44 2.77 10.28
C THR A 73 10.29 3.55 10.94
N GLU A 74 10.55 4.80 11.32
CA GLU A 74 9.64 5.65 12.11
C GLU A 74 8.42 6.22 11.33
N LEU A 75 8.28 6.00 10.01
CA LEU A 75 7.37 6.84 9.20
C LEU A 75 6.12 6.16 8.60
N PHE A 76 5.81 4.89 8.91
CA PHE A 76 4.82 4.14 8.11
C PHE A 76 3.34 4.22 8.55
N TYR A 77 3.00 4.89 9.66
CA TYR A 77 1.65 4.77 10.26
C TYR A 77 0.62 5.80 9.85
N ALA A 78 1.03 6.93 9.25
CA ALA A 78 0.10 7.99 8.89
C ALA A 78 -0.60 7.78 7.53
N GLU A 79 -0.17 6.80 6.73
CA GLU A 79 -0.44 6.80 5.29
C GLU A 79 -1.08 5.53 4.73
N LEU A 80 -1.46 4.53 5.55
CA LEU A 80 -2.13 3.34 4.99
C LEU A 80 -3.53 3.73 4.48
N GLN A 81 -3.76 3.54 3.18
CA GLN A 81 -5.00 3.90 2.51
C GLN A 81 -5.78 2.66 2.09
N LEU A 82 -7.04 2.89 1.71
CA LEU A 82 -7.88 1.85 1.13
C LEU A 82 -7.25 1.35 -0.17
N ASP A 83 -7.32 0.04 -0.40
CA ASP A 83 -6.80 -0.63 -1.60
C ASP A 83 -5.27 -0.65 -1.73
N ASP A 84 -4.54 -0.23 -0.70
CA ASP A 84 -3.09 -0.42 -0.65
C ASP A 84 -2.73 -1.91 -0.66
N THR A 85 -1.72 -2.25 -1.45
CA THR A 85 -1.14 -3.60 -1.44
C THR A 85 -0.03 -3.63 -0.42
N VAL A 86 -0.14 -4.51 0.57
CA VAL A 86 0.77 -4.59 1.71
C VAL A 86 1.39 -5.97 1.86
N PHE A 87 2.63 -5.99 2.35
CA PHE A 87 3.37 -7.16 2.77
C PHE A 87 3.34 -7.27 4.29
N ILE A 88 2.81 -8.38 4.78
CA ILE A 88 2.58 -8.62 6.21
C ILE A 88 3.27 -9.89 6.66
N ARG A 89 3.76 -9.89 7.90
CA ARG A 89 4.50 -11.00 8.49
C ARG A 89 3.77 -11.54 9.71
N HIS A 90 3.73 -12.86 9.85
CA HIS A 90 3.22 -13.50 11.06
C HIS A 90 4.12 -13.18 12.25
N THR A 91 3.50 -12.86 13.38
CA THR A 91 4.20 -12.50 14.63
C THR A 91 3.58 -13.21 15.83
N ALA A 92 4.20 -13.04 17.00
CA ALA A 92 3.57 -13.41 18.27
C ALA A 92 2.15 -12.80 18.38
N PRO A 93 1.23 -13.43 19.13
CA PRO A 93 -0.08 -12.86 19.36
C PRO A 93 0.01 -11.50 20.05
N ILE A 94 -0.42 -10.47 19.34
CA ILE A 94 -0.45 -9.08 19.81
C ILE A 94 -1.74 -8.81 20.59
N SER A 95 -2.83 -9.47 20.20
CA SER A 95 -4.11 -9.46 20.91
C SER A 95 -4.92 -10.67 20.45
N ALA A 96 -6.12 -10.88 21.00
CA ALA A 96 -6.95 -12.08 20.82
C ALA A 96 -7.07 -12.56 19.36
N ARG A 97 -7.06 -11.63 18.40
CA ARG A 97 -7.19 -11.93 16.96
C ARG A 97 -6.06 -11.35 16.10
N LYS A 98 -5.06 -10.70 16.71
CA LYS A 98 -4.02 -9.94 16.01
C LYS A 98 -2.70 -10.71 16.06
N ARG A 99 -2.24 -11.21 14.90
CA ARG A 99 -1.04 -12.08 14.77
C ARG A 99 -0.14 -11.70 13.59
N PHE A 100 -0.36 -10.52 13.03
CA PHE A 100 0.39 -10.06 11.86
C PHE A 100 0.84 -8.62 12.07
N THR A 101 2.06 -8.33 11.62
CA THR A 101 2.62 -6.96 11.55
C THR A 101 2.79 -6.55 10.09
N LEU A 102 2.71 -5.23 9.85
CA LEU A 102 3.03 -4.64 8.57
C LEU A 102 4.54 -4.60 8.44
N GLU A 103 5.07 -5.09 7.33
CA GLU A 103 6.50 -5.00 7.05
C GLU A 103 6.78 -3.98 5.94
N LYS A 104 5.99 -3.98 4.86
CA LYS A 104 6.18 -3.03 3.75
C LYS A 104 4.89 -2.76 2.99
N ILE A 105 4.69 -1.53 2.53
CA ILE A 105 3.68 -1.17 1.52
C ILE A 105 4.29 -1.41 0.14
N LEU A 106 3.65 -2.24 -0.67
CA LEU A 106 4.14 -2.58 -2.02
C LEU A 106 3.63 -1.60 -3.07
N LYS A 107 2.35 -1.22 -3.00
CA LYS A 107 1.69 -0.30 -3.95
C LYS A 107 0.61 0.50 -3.24
N SER A 108 0.51 1.80 -3.54
CA SER A 108 -0.60 2.65 -3.11
C SER A 108 -1.20 3.39 -4.31
N PRO A 109 -2.39 2.98 -4.79
CA PRO A 109 -2.96 3.49 -6.04
C PRO A 109 -3.28 4.99 -5.97
N PHE A 110 -3.55 5.51 -4.78
CA PHE A 110 -3.81 6.92 -4.57
C PHE A 110 -2.54 7.76 -4.67
N SER A 111 -1.42 7.30 -4.09
CA SER A 111 -0.14 8.01 -4.22
C SER A 111 0.31 8.07 -5.70
N ASP A 112 0.20 6.95 -6.41
CA ASP A 112 0.52 6.86 -7.84
C ASP A 112 -0.37 7.83 -8.67
N ALA A 113 -1.67 7.90 -8.35
CA ALA A 113 -2.59 8.80 -9.04
C ALA A 113 -2.33 10.28 -8.74
N VAL A 114 -1.96 10.63 -7.51
CA VAL A 114 -1.61 11.99 -7.11
C VAL A 114 -0.33 12.44 -7.82
N GLU A 115 0.69 11.57 -7.85
CA GLU A 115 1.95 11.83 -8.55
C GLU A 115 1.73 12.00 -10.05
N ALA A 116 0.94 11.12 -10.67
CA ALA A 116 0.60 11.23 -12.09
C ALA A 116 -0.14 12.54 -12.40
N LYS A 117 -1.09 12.93 -11.55
CA LYS A 117 -1.81 14.20 -11.69
C LYS A 117 -0.88 15.40 -11.52
N ALA A 118 0.02 15.37 -10.54
CA ALA A 118 1.01 16.43 -10.33
C ALA A 118 1.95 16.56 -11.53
N ALA A 119 2.40 15.44 -12.11
CA ALA A 119 3.22 15.42 -13.32
C ALA A 119 2.49 16.03 -14.53
N MET A 120 1.20 15.74 -14.71
CA MET A 120 0.37 16.34 -15.76
C MET A 120 0.22 17.85 -15.59
N VAL A 121 -0.03 18.33 -14.37
CA VAL A 121 -0.13 19.77 -14.07
C VAL A 121 1.20 20.48 -14.33
N ALA A 122 2.32 19.89 -13.92
CA ALA A 122 3.64 20.44 -14.18
C ALA A 122 3.99 20.48 -15.69
N ALA A 123 3.58 19.46 -16.44
CA ALA A 123 3.75 19.43 -17.90
C ALA A 123 2.91 20.52 -18.58
N ALA A 124 1.64 20.70 -18.15
CA ALA A 124 0.76 21.75 -18.66
C ALA A 124 1.32 23.15 -18.37
N ALA A 125 1.83 23.40 -17.16
CA ALA A 125 2.45 24.68 -16.80
C ALA A 125 3.69 25.00 -17.65
N LYS A 126 4.53 23.99 -17.94
CA LYS A 126 5.69 24.14 -18.85
C LYS A 126 5.26 24.44 -20.29
N ALA A 127 4.18 23.82 -20.76
CA ALA A 127 3.63 24.08 -22.09
C ALA A 127 3.09 25.51 -22.18
N GLN A 128 2.34 25.97 -21.18
CA GLN A 128 1.81 27.33 -21.12
C GLN A 128 2.94 28.37 -21.13
N GLY A 129 3.96 28.19 -20.29
CA GLY A 129 5.12 29.10 -20.28
C GLY A 129 5.99 29.07 -21.55
N ARG A 130 5.82 28.08 -22.44
CA ARG A 130 6.42 28.10 -23.79
C ARG A 130 5.54 28.91 -24.76
N LEU A 131 4.23 28.75 -24.69
CA LEU A 131 3.27 29.52 -25.50
C LEU A 131 3.34 31.01 -25.17
N ASP A 132 3.37 31.37 -23.88
CA ASP A 132 3.46 32.77 -23.44
C ASP A 132 4.77 33.42 -23.89
N ARG A 133 5.88 32.67 -23.87
CA ARG A 133 7.18 33.13 -24.40
C ARG A 133 7.22 33.27 -25.91
N ALA A 134 6.52 32.42 -26.65
CA ALA A 134 6.38 32.54 -28.09
C ALA A 134 5.56 33.78 -28.44
N ALA A 135 4.41 33.97 -27.79
CA ALA A 135 3.55 35.14 -27.98
C ALA A 135 4.29 36.46 -27.69
N ALA A 136 5.12 36.51 -26.64
CA ALA A 136 5.93 37.69 -26.33
C ALA A 136 6.98 38.00 -27.41
N ARG A 137 7.56 36.98 -28.07
CA ARG A 137 8.50 37.19 -29.19
C ARG A 137 7.81 37.79 -30.40
N ASP A 138 6.62 37.29 -30.73
CA ASP A 138 5.86 37.78 -31.89
C ASP A 138 5.39 39.23 -31.69
N GLN A 139 4.97 39.59 -30.47
CA GLN A 139 4.62 40.96 -30.12
C GLN A 139 5.82 41.92 -30.19
N ALA A 140 6.99 41.49 -29.72
CA ALA A 140 8.21 42.30 -29.80
C ALA A 140 8.72 42.49 -31.24
N ALA A 141 8.47 41.52 -32.12
CA ALA A 141 8.77 41.64 -33.55
C ALA A 141 7.83 42.64 -34.23
N ALA A 142 6.54 42.65 -33.87
CA ALA A 142 5.54 43.57 -34.43
C ALA A 142 5.78 45.04 -34.05
N GLN A 143 6.32 45.32 -32.87
CA GLN A 143 6.62 46.69 -32.42
C GLN A 143 7.91 47.29 -33.03
N LYS A 144 8.71 46.49 -33.74
CA LYS A 144 9.97 46.91 -34.38
C LYS A 144 9.86 47.16 -35.88
N ALA A 145 8.68 47.00 -36.47
CA ALA A 145 8.35 47.33 -37.86
C ALA A 145 7.69 48.71 -37.93
#